data_AF-B1IKM1-F1
#
_entry.id   AF-B1IKM1-F1
#
_cell.length_a   1.000
_cell.length_b   1.000
_cell.length_c   1.000
_cell.angle_alpha   90.00
_cell.angle_beta   90.00
_cell.angle_gamma   90.00
#
_symmetry.space_group_name_H-M   'P 1'
#
loop_
_entity.id
_entity.type
_entity.pdbx_description
1 polymer ?
#
loop_
_entity_poly.entity_id
_entity_poly.type
_entity_poly.pdbx_seq_one_letter_code
_entity_poly.pdbx_strand_id
1 'polypeptide(L)'
;MNKKVLSFIIMLNLILSIGSNVLAAPSIKESDDLKETREQKKQIQQRVEKMDSEIDSVINEIDKNKQLMNKVNEDVKDTENKLNQVKNNVKEKEELFGKRVRAMYISGGDSYLDILLGSENLSDFMSRVDTVSKIMKFDVNVVTKLKEEKEAISKQKENLDQEKNKLSALKKNNEVALLRLNKNVEEEKRVLSKVNEKENELVANEAAKAEEARKAEESSKKAKELASSDSNSSKGQTLSRGESNSTSYSKVMVMEATAYAGDGITASGNGTNRNPNGYSTIAVDPRVIPLGSRVYVEGYGYAIAHDTGGAIKGNRIDLFMNSEAECNSWGIRSVKVYILG
;
A
#
# COMPACT_ATOMS: atom_id res chain seq x y z
N MET A 1 -15.20 -31.70 3.97
CA MET A 1 -15.09 -30.27 3.59
C MET A 1 -13.62 -29.89 3.69
N ASN A 2 -12.93 -29.70 2.56
CA ASN A 2 -11.48 -29.56 2.50
C ASN A 2 -11.02 -28.26 3.18
N LYS A 3 -10.18 -28.38 4.23
CA LYS A 3 -9.61 -27.25 4.99
C LYS A 3 -8.82 -26.25 4.13
N LYS A 4 -8.39 -26.66 2.92
CA LYS A 4 -7.76 -25.80 1.91
C LYS A 4 -8.72 -24.76 1.31
N VAL A 5 -10.04 -24.96 1.40
CA VAL A 5 -11.04 -24.02 0.85
C VAL A 5 -11.24 -22.81 1.78
N LEU A 6 -10.98 -22.96 3.08
CA LEU A 6 -11.17 -21.85 4.03
C LEU A 6 -10.10 -20.75 3.88
N SER A 7 -8.86 -21.13 3.51
CA SER A 7 -7.78 -20.17 3.21
C SER A 7 -8.04 -19.42 1.89
N PHE A 8 -8.63 -20.12 0.89
CA PHE A 8 -8.90 -19.52 -0.42
C PHE A 8 -10.04 -18.48 -0.41
N ILE A 9 -11.00 -18.59 0.51
CA ILE A 9 -12.12 -17.63 0.63
C ILE A 9 -11.69 -16.32 1.31
N ILE A 10 -10.62 -16.33 2.11
CA ILE A 10 -10.11 -15.14 2.80
C ILE A 10 -9.14 -14.34 1.91
N MET A 11 -8.42 -15.00 1.00
CA MET A 11 -7.46 -14.34 0.09
C MET A 11 -8.15 -13.56 -1.05
N LEU A 12 -9.36 -13.95 -1.47
CA LEU A 12 -10.06 -13.35 -2.62
C LEU A 12 -10.79 -12.03 -2.31
N ASN A 13 -10.98 -11.68 -1.03
CA ASN A 13 -11.70 -10.45 -0.65
C ASN A 13 -10.79 -9.21 -0.48
N LEU A 14 -9.49 -9.30 -0.77
CA LEU A 14 -8.55 -8.19 -0.55
C LEU A 14 -8.28 -7.30 -1.78
N ILE A 15 -8.80 -7.63 -2.97
CA ILE A 15 -8.36 -6.98 -4.22
C ILE A 15 -9.36 -5.92 -4.77
N LEU A 16 -10.54 -5.71 -4.17
CA LEU A 16 -11.59 -4.91 -4.82
C LEU A 16 -11.84 -3.47 -4.33
N SER A 17 -10.87 -2.75 -3.73
CA SER A 17 -11.10 -1.32 -3.44
C SER A 17 -9.96 -0.33 -3.73
N ILE A 18 -8.89 -0.71 -4.44
CA ILE A 18 -7.83 0.26 -4.78
C ILE A 18 -8.08 0.77 -6.19
N GLY A 19 -8.78 1.89 -6.30
CA GLY A 19 -9.11 2.46 -7.61
C GLY A 19 -9.76 3.83 -7.60
N SER A 20 -9.47 4.70 -6.63
CA SER A 20 -9.73 6.14 -6.79
C SER A 20 -8.42 6.85 -7.07
N ASN A 21 -8.22 7.23 -8.33
CA ASN A 21 -7.12 8.07 -8.78
C ASN A 21 -7.08 9.35 -7.93
N VAL A 22 -6.08 9.47 -7.05
CA VAL A 22 -5.77 10.71 -6.35
C VAL A 22 -5.08 11.63 -7.35
N LEU A 23 -5.77 12.68 -7.79
CA LEU A 23 -5.15 13.77 -8.55
C LEU A 23 -4.04 14.39 -7.70
N ALA A 24 -2.80 14.31 -8.18
CA ALA A 24 -1.65 14.95 -7.54
C ALA A 24 -1.77 16.49 -7.64
N ALA A 25 -2.06 17.14 -6.51
CA ALA A 25 -1.97 18.58 -6.34
C ALA A 25 -0.51 18.98 -5.98
N PRO A 26 -0.06 20.21 -6.30
CA PRO A 26 1.34 20.60 -6.18
C PRO A 26 1.80 20.70 -4.72
N SER A 27 2.87 19.97 -4.39
CA SER A 27 3.81 20.11 -3.26
C SER A 27 3.32 20.72 -1.93
N ILE A 28 2.23 20.21 -1.37
CA ILE A 28 1.99 20.38 0.07
C ILE A 28 2.87 19.34 0.78
N LYS A 29 3.71 19.78 1.73
CA LYS A 29 4.44 18.86 2.61
C LYS A 29 3.40 18.00 3.32
N GLU A 30 3.35 16.72 2.93
CA GLU A 30 2.59 15.67 3.59
C GLU A 30 2.80 15.78 5.11
N SER A 31 1.71 15.84 5.87
CA SER A 31 1.77 16.05 7.32
C SER A 31 2.52 14.90 7.99
N ASP A 32 3.22 15.21 9.09
CA ASP A 32 3.94 14.20 9.85
C ASP A 32 2.98 13.10 10.37
N ASP A 33 1.74 13.47 10.71
CA ASP A 33 0.68 12.54 11.12
C ASP A 33 0.28 11.55 10.01
N LEU A 34 0.20 12.00 8.74
CA LEU A 34 -0.12 11.14 7.61
C LEU A 34 1.02 10.17 7.30
N LYS A 35 2.27 10.64 7.36
CA LYS A 35 3.45 9.79 7.21
C LYS A 35 3.54 8.74 8.31
N GLU A 36 3.33 9.13 9.56
CA GLU A 36 3.33 8.22 10.69
C GLU A 36 2.23 7.16 10.54
N THR A 37 1.02 7.56 10.14
CA THR A 37 -0.10 6.64 9.91
C THR A 37 0.19 5.64 8.78
N ARG A 38 0.80 6.09 7.68
CA ARG A 38 1.23 5.22 6.57
C ARG A 38 2.32 4.24 6.97
N GLU A 39 3.27 4.67 7.78
CA GLU A 39 4.32 3.80 8.31
C GLU A 39 3.73 2.76 9.28
N GLN A 40 2.84 3.18 10.19
CA GLN A 40 2.11 2.26 11.07
C GLN A 40 1.32 1.20 10.28
N LYS A 41 0.62 1.62 9.22
CA LYS A 41 -0.10 0.71 8.30
C LYS A 41 0.84 -0.32 7.69
N LYS A 42 1.97 0.12 7.15
CA LYS A 42 2.98 -0.76 6.55
C LYS A 42 3.54 -1.76 7.56
N GLN A 43 3.83 -1.32 8.79
CA GLN A 43 4.30 -2.21 9.85
C GLN A 43 3.26 -3.26 10.22
N ILE A 44 1.98 -2.87 10.33
CA ILE A 44 0.88 -3.81 10.58
C ILE A 44 0.77 -4.83 9.45
N GLN A 45 0.83 -4.39 8.18
CA GLN A 45 0.80 -5.30 7.02
C GLN A 45 1.95 -6.31 7.05
N GLN A 46 3.17 -5.86 7.34
CA GLN A 46 4.32 -6.75 7.50
C GLN A 46 4.15 -7.75 8.66
N ARG A 47 3.56 -7.33 9.79
CA ARG A 47 3.24 -8.24 10.90
C ARG A 47 2.22 -9.29 10.47
N VAL A 48 1.18 -8.92 9.74
CA VAL A 48 0.17 -9.85 9.21
C VAL A 48 0.80 -10.85 8.25
N GLU A 49 1.62 -10.40 7.29
CA GLU A 49 2.33 -11.28 6.35
C GLU A 49 3.25 -12.28 7.07
N LYS A 50 3.94 -11.82 8.11
CA LYS A 50 4.77 -12.70 8.95
C LYS A 50 3.92 -13.73 9.69
N MET A 51 2.79 -13.33 10.27
CA MET A 51 1.87 -14.26 10.95
C MET A 51 1.28 -15.28 9.98
N ASP A 52 0.92 -14.88 8.77
CA ASP A 52 0.42 -15.80 7.73
C ASP A 52 1.50 -16.83 7.34
N SER A 53 2.76 -16.39 7.21
CA SER A 53 3.90 -17.30 6.98
C SER A 53 4.12 -18.28 8.14
N GLU A 54 3.98 -17.81 9.39
CA GLU A 54 4.04 -18.66 10.58
C GLU A 54 2.87 -19.68 10.61
N ILE A 55 1.66 -19.27 10.23
CA ILE A 55 0.49 -20.16 10.11
C ILE A 55 0.77 -21.27 9.09
N ASP A 56 1.28 -20.93 7.90
CA ASP A 56 1.61 -21.91 6.87
C ASP A 56 2.67 -22.91 7.34
N SER A 57 3.69 -22.43 8.07
CA SER A 57 4.70 -23.30 8.68
C SER A 57 4.08 -24.28 9.67
N VAL A 58 3.22 -23.79 10.57
CA VAL A 58 2.54 -24.63 11.58
C VAL A 58 1.60 -25.65 10.91
N ILE A 59 0.90 -25.27 9.84
CA ILE A 59 0.05 -26.19 9.07
C ILE A 59 0.88 -27.31 8.45
N ASN A 60 2.02 -26.97 7.83
CA ASN A 60 2.93 -27.95 7.26
C ASN A 60 3.48 -28.92 8.31
N GLU A 61 3.81 -28.42 9.51
CA GLU A 61 4.20 -29.27 10.63
C GLU A 61 3.07 -30.19 11.11
N ILE A 62 1.84 -29.70 11.18
CA ILE A 62 0.66 -30.52 11.53
C ILE A 62 0.49 -31.67 10.53
N ASP A 63 0.61 -31.39 9.24
CA ASP A 63 0.45 -32.42 8.20
C ASP A 63 1.58 -33.46 8.27
N LYS A 64 2.83 -33.03 8.48
CA LYS A 64 3.97 -33.95 8.71
C LYS A 64 3.75 -34.80 9.96
N ASN A 65 3.37 -34.19 11.08
CA ASN A 65 3.12 -34.88 12.34
C ASN A 65 1.97 -35.89 12.20
N LYS A 66 0.94 -35.57 11.40
CA LYS A 66 -0.17 -36.49 11.11
C LYS A 66 0.29 -37.71 10.32
N GLN A 67 1.14 -37.52 9.30
CA GLN A 67 1.72 -38.63 8.53
C GLN A 67 2.59 -39.53 9.42
N LEU A 68 3.46 -38.94 10.23
CA LEU A 68 4.28 -39.67 11.20
C LEU A 68 3.42 -40.45 12.20
N MET A 69 2.37 -39.83 12.73
CA MET A 69 1.47 -40.48 13.68
C MET A 69 0.73 -41.68 13.08
N ASN A 70 0.37 -41.62 11.79
CA ASN A 70 -0.20 -42.78 11.09
C ASN A 70 0.81 -43.92 11.00
N LYS A 71 2.05 -43.62 10.58
CA LYS A 71 3.13 -44.61 10.50
C LYS A 71 3.44 -45.25 11.85
N VAL A 72 3.60 -44.44 12.90
CA VAL A 72 3.84 -44.93 14.27
C VAL A 72 2.68 -45.81 14.75
N ASN A 73 1.42 -45.48 14.41
CA ASN A 73 0.29 -46.34 14.77
C ASN A 73 0.31 -47.70 14.05
N GLU A 74 0.73 -47.74 12.78
CA GLU A 74 0.94 -48.99 12.04
C GLU A 74 2.08 -49.81 12.66
N ASP A 75 3.22 -49.17 12.95
CA ASP A 75 4.38 -49.80 13.58
C ASP A 75 4.04 -50.36 14.98
N VAL A 76 3.23 -49.66 15.78
CA VAL A 76 2.74 -50.13 17.09
C VAL A 76 1.87 -51.39 16.91
N LYS A 77 0.95 -51.38 15.95
CA LYS A 77 0.06 -52.52 15.67
C LYS A 77 0.85 -53.75 15.24
N ASP A 78 1.82 -53.58 14.34
CA ASP A 78 2.67 -54.67 13.87
C ASP A 78 3.57 -55.21 14.98
N THR A 79 4.13 -54.33 15.81
CA THR A 79 4.94 -54.70 16.98
C THR A 79 4.10 -55.45 18.01
N GLU A 80 2.85 -55.05 18.25
CA GLU A 80 1.92 -55.73 19.15
C GLU A 80 1.56 -57.14 18.65
N ASN A 81 1.33 -57.29 17.35
CA ASN A 81 1.10 -58.60 16.73
C ASN A 81 2.32 -59.53 16.91
N LYS A 82 3.53 -59.03 16.61
CA LYS A 82 4.78 -59.77 16.82
C LYS A 82 4.97 -60.16 18.28
N LEU A 83 4.71 -59.23 19.20
CA LEU A 83 4.82 -59.48 20.64
C LEU A 83 3.87 -60.60 21.08
N ASN A 84 2.65 -60.64 20.56
CA ASN A 84 1.68 -61.69 20.86
C ASN A 84 2.11 -63.05 20.28
N GLN A 85 2.64 -63.07 19.06
CA GLN A 85 3.21 -64.29 18.46
C GLN A 85 4.37 -64.84 19.30
N VAL A 86 5.35 -64.00 19.64
CA VAL A 86 6.50 -64.42 20.46
C VAL A 86 6.06 -64.86 21.86
N LYS A 87 5.09 -64.17 22.49
CA LYS A 87 4.50 -64.60 23.77
C LYS A 87 3.90 -66.01 23.69
N ASN A 88 3.17 -66.31 22.62
CA ASN A 88 2.59 -67.64 22.41
C ASN A 88 3.68 -68.69 22.19
N ASN A 89 4.71 -68.38 21.38
CA ASN A 89 5.84 -69.27 21.14
C ASN A 89 6.62 -69.57 22.42
N VAL A 90 6.90 -68.56 23.26
CA VAL A 90 7.53 -68.76 24.57
C VAL A 90 6.71 -69.74 25.41
N LYS A 91 5.39 -69.51 25.50
CA LYS A 91 4.49 -70.38 26.28
C LYS A 91 4.49 -71.81 25.77
N GLU A 92 4.40 -72.01 24.46
CA GLU A 92 4.42 -73.34 23.83
C GLU A 92 5.74 -74.06 24.10
N LYS A 93 6.88 -73.38 23.94
CA LYS A 93 8.21 -73.97 24.17
C LYS A 93 8.47 -74.24 25.64
N GLU A 94 8.02 -73.39 26.55
CA GLU A 94 8.09 -73.64 28.01
C GLU A 94 7.24 -74.86 28.41
N GLU A 95 6.06 -75.04 27.83
CA GLU A 95 5.20 -76.20 28.10
C GLU A 95 5.83 -77.50 27.59
N LEU A 96 6.36 -77.48 26.36
CA LEU A 96 7.06 -78.63 25.76
C LEU A 96 8.31 -78.99 26.55
N PHE A 97 9.12 -78.00 26.92
CA PHE A 97 10.28 -78.19 27.78
C PHE A 97 9.88 -78.78 29.13
N GLY A 98 8.83 -78.23 29.76
CA GLY A 98 8.29 -78.76 31.01
C GLY A 98 7.79 -80.20 30.91
N LYS A 99 7.16 -80.58 29.78
CA LYS A 99 6.77 -81.97 29.50
C LYS A 99 8.00 -82.90 29.44
N ARG A 100 9.07 -82.49 28.75
CA ARG A 100 10.32 -83.25 28.65
C ARG A 100 11.05 -83.38 29.99
N VAL A 101 11.12 -82.30 30.78
CA VAL A 101 11.68 -82.31 32.15
C VAL A 101 10.91 -83.28 33.04
N ARG A 102 9.57 -83.26 32.99
CA ARG A 102 8.74 -84.20 33.75
C ARG A 102 8.98 -85.66 33.35
N ALA A 103 9.08 -85.94 32.04
CA ALA A 103 9.39 -87.28 31.53
C ALA A 103 10.79 -87.78 31.93
N MET A 104 11.70 -86.87 32.32
CA MET A 104 13.00 -87.24 32.88
C MET A 104 12.92 -87.62 34.36
N TYR A 105 12.04 -86.98 35.13
CA TYR A 105 11.97 -87.15 36.58
C TYR A 105 10.95 -88.20 37.04
N ILE A 106 9.85 -88.37 36.30
CA ILE A 106 8.79 -89.32 36.64
C ILE A 106 9.15 -90.69 36.07
N SER A 107 9.28 -91.69 36.95
CA SER A 107 9.50 -93.10 36.58
C SER A 107 8.24 -93.74 35.99
N GLY A 108 8.40 -94.46 34.88
CA GLY A 108 7.34 -95.20 34.17
C GLY A 108 7.75 -95.45 32.71
N GLY A 109 7.30 -96.55 32.08
CA GLY A 109 7.94 -97.23 30.93
C GLY A 109 8.33 -96.44 29.66
N ASP A 110 8.02 -95.14 29.57
CA ASP A 110 8.45 -94.22 28.51
C ASP A 110 9.40 -93.11 29.04
N SER A 111 9.99 -93.27 30.23
CA SER A 111 10.83 -92.24 30.88
C SER A 111 12.24 -92.19 30.31
N TYR A 112 12.90 -91.02 30.36
CA TYR A 112 14.31 -90.93 29.97
C TYR A 112 15.22 -91.79 30.86
N LEU A 113 14.85 -91.99 32.12
CA LEU A 113 15.58 -92.91 33.01
C LEU A 113 15.50 -94.35 32.50
N ASP A 114 14.36 -94.81 31.99
CA ASP A 114 14.24 -96.14 31.40
C ASP A 114 15.08 -96.26 30.11
N ILE A 115 15.12 -95.23 29.28
CA ILE A 115 15.97 -95.18 28.08
C ILE A 115 17.47 -95.21 28.45
N LEU A 116 17.86 -94.51 29.51
CA LEU A 116 19.25 -94.50 29.99
C LEU A 116 19.63 -95.85 30.62
N LEU A 117 18.77 -96.41 31.47
CA LEU A 117 19.01 -97.68 32.17
C LEU A 117 18.89 -98.91 31.25
N GLY A 118 18.15 -98.81 30.14
CA GLY A 118 18.10 -99.80 29.06
C GLY A 118 19.28 -99.74 28.08
N SER A 119 20.44 -99.26 28.53
CA SER A 119 21.68 -99.24 27.72
C SER A 119 22.40 -100.60 27.76
N GLU A 120 23.06 -100.97 26.67
CA GLU A 120 23.72 -102.29 26.55
C GLU A 120 25.07 -102.36 27.30
N ASN A 121 25.74 -101.21 27.45
CA ASN A 121 27.04 -101.08 28.12
C ASN A 121 27.31 -99.61 28.52
N LEU A 122 28.41 -99.39 29.24
CA LEU A 122 28.78 -98.06 29.73
C LEU A 122 29.00 -97.01 28.61
N SER A 123 29.49 -97.41 27.44
CA SER A 123 29.71 -96.48 26.32
C SER A 123 28.38 -96.03 25.70
N ASP A 124 27.43 -96.94 25.54
CA ASP A 124 26.07 -96.65 25.10
C ASP A 124 25.35 -95.74 26.13
N PHE A 125 25.43 -96.08 27.42
CA PHE A 125 24.91 -95.25 28.50
C PHE A 125 25.40 -93.79 28.40
N MET A 126 26.72 -93.60 28.30
CA MET A 126 27.33 -92.26 28.22
C MET A 126 26.90 -91.50 26.95
N SER A 127 26.74 -92.19 25.83
CA SER A 127 26.26 -91.58 24.57
C SER A 127 24.80 -91.12 24.68
N ARG A 128 23.94 -91.90 25.35
CA ARG A 128 22.54 -91.52 25.61
C ARG A 128 22.46 -90.34 26.59
N VAL A 129 23.29 -90.32 27.64
CA VAL A 129 23.40 -89.18 28.57
C VAL A 129 23.80 -87.90 27.84
N ASP A 130 24.83 -87.96 26.98
CA ASP A 130 25.26 -86.82 26.18
C ASP A 130 24.15 -86.33 25.23
N THR A 131 23.42 -87.27 24.60
CA THR A 131 22.28 -86.94 23.72
C THR A 131 21.18 -86.21 24.49
N VAL A 132 20.77 -86.72 25.65
CA VAL A 132 19.77 -86.06 26.51
C VAL A 132 20.27 -84.68 26.95
N SER A 133 21.54 -84.56 27.36
CA SER A 133 22.15 -83.28 27.73
C SER A 133 22.10 -82.25 26.59
N LYS A 134 22.41 -82.67 25.36
CA LYS A 134 22.34 -81.82 24.16
C LYS A 134 20.92 -81.34 23.88
N ILE A 135 19.91 -82.21 23.99
CA ILE A 135 18.50 -81.84 23.82
C ILE A 135 18.07 -80.81 24.88
N MET A 136 18.44 -81.02 26.15
CA MET A 136 18.10 -80.09 27.23
C MET A 136 18.76 -78.72 27.04
N LYS A 137 20.04 -78.70 26.65
CA LYS A 137 20.75 -77.45 26.33
C LYS A 137 20.09 -76.72 25.16
N PHE A 138 19.64 -77.45 24.14
CA PHE A 138 18.92 -76.88 23.01
C PHE A 138 17.60 -76.22 23.45
N ASP A 139 16.77 -76.91 24.23
CA ASP A 139 15.49 -76.37 24.68
C ASP A 139 15.66 -75.12 25.57
N VAL A 140 16.60 -75.15 26.51
CA VAL A 140 16.93 -73.98 27.33
C VAL A 140 17.35 -72.82 26.44
N ASN A 141 18.23 -73.05 25.46
CA ASN A 141 18.69 -72.01 24.54
C ASN A 141 17.53 -71.42 23.71
N VAL A 142 16.63 -72.26 23.19
CA VAL A 142 15.45 -71.80 22.44
C VAL A 142 14.55 -70.92 23.29
N VAL A 143 14.23 -71.35 24.52
CA VAL A 143 13.38 -70.55 25.43
C VAL A 143 14.07 -69.24 25.81
N THR A 144 15.38 -69.26 26.11
CA THR A 144 16.15 -68.06 26.43
C THR A 144 16.13 -67.06 25.27
N LYS A 145 16.43 -67.50 24.04
CA LYS A 145 16.39 -66.64 22.84
C LYS A 145 15.02 -66.02 22.61
N LEU A 146 13.94 -66.80 22.76
CA LEU A 146 12.58 -66.28 22.61
C LEU A 146 12.21 -65.27 23.71
N LYS A 147 12.73 -65.44 24.94
CA LYS A 147 12.58 -64.46 26.02
C LYS A 147 13.34 -63.17 25.73
N GLU A 148 14.57 -63.27 25.26
CA GLU A 148 15.38 -62.10 24.83
C GLU A 148 14.69 -61.35 23.69
N GLU A 149 14.18 -62.06 22.68
CA GLU A 149 13.41 -61.48 21.57
C GLU A 149 12.13 -60.78 22.08
N LYS A 150 11.39 -61.42 22.99
CA LYS A 150 10.20 -60.82 23.63
C LYS A 150 10.55 -59.52 24.36
N GLU A 151 11.65 -59.49 25.11
CA GLU A 151 12.10 -58.29 25.81
C GLU A 151 12.50 -57.19 24.84
N ALA A 152 13.23 -57.51 23.77
CA ALA A 152 13.60 -56.56 22.73
C ALA A 152 12.37 -55.94 22.05
N ILE A 153 11.39 -56.76 21.67
CA ILE A 153 10.13 -56.30 21.07
C ILE A 153 9.32 -55.45 22.07
N SER A 154 9.31 -55.83 23.35
CA SER A 154 8.63 -55.06 24.40
C SER A 154 9.26 -53.67 24.57
N LYS A 155 10.59 -53.56 24.55
CA LYS A 155 11.30 -52.27 24.57
C LYS A 155 11.02 -51.45 23.32
N GLN A 156 10.97 -52.08 22.15
CA GLN A 156 10.59 -51.41 20.91
C GLN A 156 9.17 -50.84 20.98
N LYS A 157 8.21 -51.61 21.53
CA LYS A 157 6.83 -51.14 21.74
C LYS A 157 6.78 -49.93 22.67
N GLU A 158 7.51 -49.97 23.79
CA GLU A 158 7.57 -48.86 24.73
C GLU A 158 8.12 -47.58 24.08
N ASN A 159 9.19 -47.69 23.28
CA ASN A 159 9.74 -46.56 22.54
C ASN A 159 8.72 -45.97 21.55
N LEU A 160 8.00 -46.82 20.82
CA LEU A 160 6.96 -46.38 19.88
C LEU A 160 5.78 -45.71 20.61
N ASP A 161 5.37 -46.23 21.76
CA ASP A 161 4.31 -45.62 22.58
C ASP A 161 4.74 -44.25 23.13
N GLN A 162 6.01 -44.10 23.53
CA GLN A 162 6.59 -42.81 23.92
C GLN A 162 6.61 -41.82 22.75
N GLU A 163 7.02 -42.26 21.55
CA GLU A 163 7.03 -41.44 20.34
C GLU A 163 5.61 -40.98 19.96
N LYS A 164 4.63 -41.89 20.01
CA LYS A 164 3.21 -41.60 19.80
C LYS A 164 2.69 -40.54 20.78
N ASN A 165 3.04 -40.64 22.05
CA ASN A 165 2.64 -39.66 23.06
C ASN A 165 3.28 -38.28 22.80
N LYS A 166 4.55 -38.23 22.40
CA LYS A 166 5.22 -36.98 21.99
C LYS A 166 4.54 -36.34 20.78
N LEU A 167 4.22 -37.14 19.75
CA LEU A 167 3.52 -36.65 18.55
C LEU A 167 2.11 -36.13 18.88
N SER A 168 1.39 -36.80 19.79
CA SER A 168 0.08 -36.34 20.27
C SER A 168 0.17 -35.00 21.01
N ALA A 169 1.20 -34.81 21.86
CA ALA A 169 1.45 -33.56 22.55
C ALA A 169 1.83 -32.43 21.56
N LEU A 170 2.72 -32.70 20.62
CA LEU A 170 3.10 -31.76 19.55
C LEU A 170 1.88 -31.33 18.73
N LYS A 171 1.00 -32.27 18.36
CA LYS A 171 -0.24 -31.95 17.65
C LYS A 171 -1.11 -30.96 18.44
N LYS A 172 -1.33 -31.20 19.74
CA LYS A 172 -2.11 -30.29 20.60
C LYS A 172 -1.47 -28.91 20.69
N ASN A 173 -0.15 -28.84 20.84
CA ASN A 173 0.58 -27.57 20.89
C ASN A 173 0.43 -26.80 19.57
N ASN A 174 0.52 -27.49 18.43
CA ASN A 174 0.35 -26.87 17.12
C ASN A 174 -1.09 -26.38 16.90
N GLU A 175 -2.11 -27.12 17.36
CA GLU A 175 -3.50 -26.67 17.31
C GLU A 175 -3.73 -25.41 18.17
N VAL A 176 -3.14 -25.34 19.37
CA VAL A 176 -3.19 -24.14 20.22
C VAL A 176 -2.45 -22.96 19.60
N ALA A 177 -1.27 -23.19 19.02
CA ALA A 177 -0.50 -22.16 18.32
C ALA A 177 -1.29 -21.59 17.13
N LEU A 178 -1.95 -22.46 16.35
CA LEU A 178 -2.76 -22.06 15.21
C LEU A 178 -3.97 -21.22 15.64
N LEU A 179 -4.65 -21.59 16.72
CA LEU A 179 -5.75 -20.79 17.28
C LEU A 179 -5.27 -19.39 17.73
N ARG A 180 -4.12 -19.33 18.40
CA ARG A 180 -3.52 -18.06 18.83
C ARG A 180 -3.13 -17.17 17.65
N LEU A 181 -2.46 -17.74 16.64
CA LEU A 181 -2.04 -17.00 15.45
C LEU A 181 -3.25 -16.44 14.68
N ASN A 182 -4.29 -17.26 14.47
CA ASN A 182 -5.51 -16.79 13.81
C ASN A 182 -6.18 -15.64 14.57
N LYS A 183 -6.25 -15.73 15.90
CA LYS A 183 -6.78 -14.64 16.72
C LYS A 183 -5.95 -13.36 16.59
N ASN A 184 -4.62 -13.47 16.61
CA ASN A 184 -3.74 -12.31 16.45
C ASN A 184 -3.89 -11.67 15.06
N VAL A 185 -4.00 -12.47 14.00
CA VAL A 185 -4.26 -11.98 12.64
C VAL A 185 -5.58 -11.23 12.56
N GLU A 186 -6.64 -11.74 13.20
CA GLU A 186 -7.94 -11.08 13.25
C GLU A 186 -7.87 -9.74 14.00
N GLU A 187 -7.16 -9.70 15.13
CA GLU A 187 -6.93 -8.46 15.88
C GLU A 187 -6.15 -7.43 15.06
N GLU A 188 -5.07 -7.83 14.39
CA GLU A 188 -4.25 -6.95 13.52
C GLU A 188 -5.05 -6.44 12.32
N LYS A 189 -5.89 -7.28 11.68
CA LYS A 189 -6.79 -6.86 10.61
C LYS A 189 -7.80 -5.80 11.08
N ARG A 190 -8.30 -5.94 12.31
CA ARG A 190 -9.19 -4.94 12.91
C ARG A 190 -8.47 -3.62 13.18
N VAL A 191 -7.21 -3.67 13.63
CA VAL A 191 -6.39 -2.47 13.80
C VAL A 191 -6.10 -1.82 12.44
N LEU A 192 -5.80 -2.62 11.42
CA LEU A 192 -5.56 -2.15 10.05
C LEU A 192 -6.77 -1.40 9.47
N SER A 193 -8.00 -1.86 9.72
CA SER A 193 -9.23 -1.14 9.33
C SER A 193 -9.27 0.27 9.93
N LYS A 194 -9.01 0.39 11.23
CA LYS A 194 -9.01 1.69 11.93
C LYS A 194 -7.91 2.61 11.43
N VAL A 195 -6.74 2.08 11.13
CA VAL A 195 -5.63 2.85 10.57
C VAL A 195 -5.96 3.32 9.15
N ASN A 196 -6.63 2.51 8.34
CA ASN A 196 -7.11 2.92 7.02
C ASN A 196 -8.18 4.02 7.11
N GLU A 197 -9.12 3.90 8.04
CA GLU A 197 -10.12 4.95 8.29
C GLU A 197 -9.43 6.27 8.68
N LYS A 198 -8.48 6.23 9.62
CA LYS A 198 -7.70 7.40 10.03
C LYS A 198 -6.87 7.97 8.87
N GLU A 199 -6.24 7.13 8.05
CA GLU A 199 -5.50 7.59 6.86
C GLU A 199 -6.43 8.34 5.90
N ASN A 200 -7.61 7.79 5.62
CA ASN A 200 -8.59 8.43 4.72
C ASN A 200 -9.07 9.78 5.27
N GLU A 201 -9.32 9.88 6.57
CA GLU A 201 -9.68 11.15 7.24
C GLU A 201 -8.55 12.19 7.13
N LEU A 202 -7.29 11.78 7.37
CA LEU A 202 -6.13 12.68 7.26
C LEU A 202 -5.93 13.16 5.82
N VAL A 203 -6.05 12.26 4.83
CA VAL A 203 -5.96 12.61 3.40
C VAL A 203 -7.09 13.57 3.00
N ALA A 204 -8.32 13.34 3.46
CA ALA A 204 -9.44 14.24 3.21
C ALA A 204 -9.21 15.64 3.83
N ASN A 205 -8.68 15.69 5.06
CA ASN A 205 -8.35 16.93 5.74
C ASN A 205 -7.22 17.69 5.05
N GLU A 206 -6.18 17.00 4.56
CA GLU A 206 -5.11 17.62 3.78
C GLU A 206 -5.63 18.15 2.44
N ALA A 207 -6.49 17.40 1.75
CA ALA A 207 -7.12 17.86 0.50
C ALA A 207 -8.02 19.10 0.72
N ALA A 208 -8.77 19.15 1.83
CA ALA A 208 -9.56 20.33 2.19
C ALA A 208 -8.69 21.56 2.47
N LYS A 209 -7.61 21.41 3.25
CA LYS A 209 -6.63 22.48 3.52
C LYS A 209 -5.93 22.95 2.23
N ALA A 210 -5.61 22.01 1.33
CA ALA A 210 -5.03 22.30 0.02
C ALA A 210 -5.95 23.17 -0.83
N GLU A 211 -7.24 22.83 -0.86
CA GLU A 211 -8.25 23.56 -1.61
C GLU A 211 -8.50 24.95 -1.01
N GLU A 212 -8.53 25.08 0.32
CA GLU A 212 -8.60 26.38 1.00
C GLU A 212 -7.38 27.25 0.72
N ALA A 213 -6.17 26.69 0.80
CA ALA A 213 -4.93 27.39 0.47
C ALA A 213 -4.90 27.84 -1.00
N ARG A 214 -5.39 27.01 -1.91
CA ARG A 214 -5.51 27.34 -3.34
C ARG A 214 -6.49 28.49 -3.57
N LYS A 215 -7.66 28.50 -2.91
CA LYS A 215 -8.62 29.61 -2.95
C LYS A 215 -8.05 30.90 -2.33
N ALA A 216 -7.25 30.79 -1.27
CA ALA A 216 -6.56 31.93 -0.64
C ALA A 216 -5.44 32.49 -1.53
N GLU A 217 -4.68 31.62 -2.21
CA GLU A 217 -3.69 32.04 -3.21
C GLU A 217 -4.37 32.71 -4.41
N GLU A 218 -5.49 32.18 -4.89
CA GLU A 218 -6.19 32.72 -6.05
C GLU A 218 -6.84 34.08 -5.73
N SER A 219 -7.39 34.24 -4.52
CA SER A 219 -7.91 35.51 -4.04
C SER A 219 -6.80 36.54 -3.76
N SER A 220 -5.64 36.13 -3.23
CA SER A 220 -4.49 37.03 -3.03
C SER A 220 -3.79 37.41 -4.35
N LYS A 221 -3.76 36.53 -5.36
CA LYS A 221 -3.31 36.86 -6.72
C LYS A 221 -4.25 37.87 -7.38
N LYS A 222 -5.58 37.67 -7.30
CA LYS A 222 -6.56 38.67 -7.74
C LYS A 222 -6.44 40.01 -7.00
N ALA A 223 -6.21 39.99 -5.69
CA ALA A 223 -6.02 41.21 -4.90
C ALA A 223 -4.71 41.95 -5.26
N LYS A 224 -3.63 41.23 -5.60
CA LYS A 224 -2.39 41.82 -6.11
C LYS A 224 -2.54 42.39 -7.51
N GLU A 225 -3.31 41.75 -8.39
CA GLU A 225 -3.67 42.32 -9.70
C GLU A 225 -4.52 43.60 -9.54
N LEU A 226 -5.49 43.61 -8.61
CA LEU A 226 -6.31 44.79 -8.28
C LEU A 226 -5.48 45.92 -7.64
N ALA A 227 -4.53 45.60 -6.77
CA ALA A 227 -3.65 46.59 -6.13
C ALA A 227 -2.56 47.13 -7.08
N SER A 228 -2.11 46.34 -8.06
CA SER A 228 -1.21 46.80 -9.13
C SER A 228 -1.92 47.61 -10.22
N SER A 229 -3.26 47.54 -10.29
CA SER A 229 -4.07 48.51 -11.04
C SER A 229 -4.34 49.84 -10.32
N ASP A 230 -4.12 49.94 -9.00
CA ASP A 230 -4.27 51.20 -8.22
C ASP A 230 -2.91 51.85 -7.86
N SER A 231 -1.81 51.09 -7.92
CA SER A 231 -0.44 51.57 -7.65
C SER A 231 0.32 52.07 -8.90
N ASN A 232 -0.38 52.51 -9.95
CA ASN A 232 0.23 53.22 -11.09
C ASN A 232 -0.30 54.66 -11.22
N SER A 233 -0.84 55.23 -10.14
CA SER A 233 -1.34 56.61 -10.02
C SER A 233 -0.33 57.60 -9.39
N SER A 234 0.91 57.18 -9.08
CA SER A 234 1.90 58.08 -8.45
C SER A 234 3.35 57.91 -8.91
N LYS A 235 3.57 57.61 -10.19
CA LYS A 235 4.87 57.83 -10.84
C LYS A 235 4.66 58.45 -12.21
N GLY A 236 4.77 59.79 -12.25
CA GLY A 236 4.88 60.54 -13.49
C GLY A 236 6.06 60.00 -14.30
N GLN A 237 5.77 59.44 -15.46
CA GLN A 237 6.78 59.22 -16.49
C GLN A 237 6.86 60.49 -17.32
N THR A 238 8.08 60.96 -17.54
CA THR A 238 8.39 62.14 -18.34
C THR A 238 8.63 61.71 -19.79
N LEU A 239 8.02 62.45 -20.72
CA LEU A 239 8.37 62.38 -22.13
C LEU A 239 9.65 63.18 -22.34
N SER A 240 10.78 62.51 -22.57
CA SER A 240 11.99 63.17 -23.06
C SER A 240 11.86 63.38 -24.56
N ARG A 241 11.45 64.58 -24.95
CA ARG A 241 11.79 65.17 -26.24
C ARG A 241 12.58 66.43 -25.91
N GLY A 242 13.78 66.54 -26.47
CA GLY A 242 14.68 67.66 -26.21
C GLY A 242 13.97 69.01 -26.33
N GLU A 243 14.42 69.94 -25.49
CA GLU A 243 13.95 71.32 -25.33
C GLU A 243 12.91 71.55 -24.21
N SER A 244 13.46 71.76 -23.01
CA SER A 244 12.98 72.60 -21.90
C SER A 244 11.47 72.88 -21.75
N ASN A 245 10.67 71.84 -21.50
CA ASN A 245 9.53 71.90 -20.57
C ASN A 245 8.96 70.49 -20.34
N SER A 246 9.35 69.86 -19.23
CA SER A 246 8.91 68.51 -18.88
C SER A 246 7.47 68.51 -18.35
N THR A 247 6.49 68.37 -19.22
CA THR A 247 5.09 68.12 -18.81
C THR A 247 4.91 66.64 -18.43
N SER A 248 4.54 66.38 -17.18
CA SER A 248 4.22 65.03 -16.70
C SER A 248 2.91 64.53 -17.29
N TYR A 249 2.85 63.25 -17.68
CA TYR A 249 1.61 62.60 -18.10
C TYR A 249 1.18 61.53 -17.08
N SER A 250 -0.13 61.32 -16.98
CA SER A 250 -0.77 60.38 -16.04
C SER A 250 -1.12 59.04 -16.69
N LYS A 251 -1.34 59.00 -18.02
CA LYS A 251 -1.72 57.78 -18.74
C LYS A 251 -1.34 57.84 -20.21
N VAL A 252 -0.93 56.73 -20.81
CA VAL A 252 -0.73 56.60 -22.28
C VAL A 252 -1.62 55.51 -22.82
N MET A 253 -2.29 55.77 -23.93
CA MET A 253 -3.16 54.81 -24.61
C MET A 253 -2.87 54.83 -26.11
N VAL A 254 -2.90 53.66 -26.75
CA VAL A 254 -2.91 53.58 -28.22
C VAL A 254 -4.37 53.67 -28.66
N MET A 255 -4.70 54.68 -29.47
CA MET A 255 -6.06 54.95 -29.91
C MET A 255 -6.10 55.05 -31.43
N GLU A 256 -7.22 54.62 -32.04
CA GLU A 256 -7.49 54.89 -33.45
C GLU A 256 -7.91 56.36 -33.59
N ALA A 257 -7.06 57.17 -34.23
CA ALA A 257 -7.30 58.58 -34.47
C ALA A 257 -7.84 58.79 -35.88
N THR A 258 -9.06 59.30 -35.94
CA THR A 258 -9.66 59.91 -37.14
C THR A 258 -9.47 61.43 -37.09
N ALA A 259 -9.80 62.12 -38.17
CA ALA A 259 -9.78 63.57 -38.20
C ALA A 259 -11.03 64.13 -38.88
N TYR A 260 -11.50 65.28 -38.38
CA TYR A 260 -12.68 65.97 -38.88
C TYR A 260 -12.43 67.49 -38.93
N ALA A 261 -13.18 68.20 -39.77
CA ALA A 261 -13.17 69.65 -39.88
C ALA A 261 -14.61 70.14 -40.09
N GLY A 262 -14.96 71.35 -39.61
CA GLY A 262 -16.19 72.03 -40.03
C GLY A 262 -17.31 72.27 -38.99
N ASP A 263 -17.13 71.99 -37.70
CA ASP A 263 -18.16 72.25 -36.67
C ASP A 263 -17.71 73.28 -35.63
N GLY A 264 -18.45 74.37 -35.44
CA GLY A 264 -18.01 75.52 -34.63
C GLY A 264 -18.36 75.48 -33.13
N ILE A 265 -19.10 74.48 -32.65
CA ILE A 265 -19.49 74.36 -31.23
C ILE A 265 -19.36 72.91 -30.77
N THR A 266 -18.54 72.67 -29.75
CA THR A 266 -18.31 71.34 -29.17
C THR A 266 -19.40 70.94 -28.18
N ALA A 267 -19.47 69.65 -27.84
CA ALA A 267 -20.37 69.13 -26.80
C ALA A 267 -20.20 69.80 -25.42
N SER A 268 -19.03 70.37 -25.11
CA SER A 268 -18.79 71.15 -23.88
C SER A 268 -19.19 72.63 -23.99
N GLY A 269 -19.74 73.06 -25.12
CA GLY A 269 -20.16 74.45 -25.37
C GLY A 269 -19.04 75.40 -25.80
N ASN A 270 -17.85 74.89 -26.13
CA ASN A 270 -16.69 75.70 -26.54
C ASN A 270 -16.54 75.70 -28.07
N GLY A 271 -15.90 76.72 -28.65
CA GLY A 271 -15.52 76.70 -30.06
C GLY A 271 -14.40 75.69 -30.34
N THR A 272 -14.45 74.98 -31.46
CA THR A 272 -13.36 74.11 -31.91
C THR A 272 -12.19 74.95 -32.41
N ASN A 273 -10.96 74.61 -32.00
CA ASN A 273 -9.76 75.29 -32.48
C ASN A 273 -8.67 74.27 -32.82
N ARG A 274 -7.97 74.46 -33.95
CA ARG A 274 -6.73 73.74 -34.26
C ARG A 274 -5.55 74.70 -34.14
N ASN A 275 -4.74 74.50 -33.10
CA ASN A 275 -3.51 75.24 -32.87
C ASN A 275 -2.32 74.26 -32.80
N PRO A 276 -1.51 74.14 -33.86
CA PRO A 276 -0.36 73.23 -33.88
C PRO A 276 0.71 73.54 -32.81
N ASN A 277 0.78 74.79 -32.34
CA ASN A 277 1.76 75.25 -31.34
C ASN A 277 1.12 75.40 -29.94
N GLY A 278 -0.13 74.96 -29.77
CA GLY A 278 -0.88 75.07 -28.53
C GLY A 278 -1.90 73.95 -28.39
N TYR A 279 -2.93 74.18 -27.60
CA TYR A 279 -3.98 73.19 -27.39
C TYR A 279 -5.03 73.26 -28.50
N SER A 280 -5.18 72.16 -29.23
CA SER A 280 -6.26 71.95 -30.19
C SER A 280 -7.46 71.27 -29.54
N THR A 281 -8.61 71.28 -30.21
CA THR A 281 -9.81 70.55 -29.77
C THR A 281 -9.77 69.11 -30.31
N ILE A 282 -10.24 68.16 -29.51
CA ILE A 282 -10.46 66.77 -29.95
C ILE A 282 -11.79 66.26 -29.42
N ALA A 283 -12.38 65.30 -30.14
CA ALA A 283 -13.52 64.53 -29.70
C ALA A 283 -13.07 63.18 -29.13
N VAL A 284 -13.65 62.80 -28.00
CA VAL A 284 -13.30 61.57 -27.28
C VAL A 284 -14.54 60.86 -26.75
N ASP A 285 -14.39 59.61 -26.30
CA ASP A 285 -15.37 58.96 -25.42
C ASP A 285 -15.09 59.42 -23.97
N PRO A 286 -16.01 60.15 -23.30
CA PRO A 286 -15.80 60.63 -21.92
C PRO A 286 -15.56 59.52 -20.90
N ARG A 287 -15.99 58.29 -21.19
CA ARG A 287 -15.74 57.12 -20.34
C ARG A 287 -14.29 56.65 -20.41
N VAL A 288 -13.56 57.05 -21.46
CA VAL A 288 -12.16 56.67 -21.71
C VAL A 288 -11.21 57.84 -21.46
N ILE A 289 -11.54 59.03 -21.96
CA ILE A 289 -10.85 60.29 -21.66
C ILE A 289 -11.91 61.30 -21.19
N PRO A 290 -11.95 61.68 -19.91
CA PRO A 290 -12.91 62.66 -19.41
C PRO A 290 -12.82 63.99 -20.16
N LEU A 291 -13.97 64.64 -20.39
CA LEU A 291 -13.98 65.98 -20.98
C LEU A 291 -13.20 66.98 -20.10
N GLY A 292 -12.51 67.93 -20.74
CA GLY A 292 -11.58 68.88 -20.13
C GLY A 292 -10.15 68.34 -19.97
N SER A 293 -9.91 67.04 -20.20
CA SER A 293 -8.56 66.47 -20.12
C SER A 293 -7.63 67.10 -21.15
N ARG A 294 -6.45 67.54 -20.70
CA ARG A 294 -5.33 67.93 -21.57
C ARG A 294 -4.59 66.67 -22.01
N VAL A 295 -4.30 66.57 -23.30
CA VAL A 295 -3.60 65.43 -23.87
C VAL A 295 -2.49 65.88 -24.82
N TYR A 296 -1.52 65.00 -25.06
CA TYR A 296 -0.60 65.09 -26.18
C TYR A 296 -0.85 63.90 -27.11
N VAL A 297 -1.12 64.16 -28.38
CA VAL A 297 -1.35 63.13 -29.39
C VAL A 297 -0.13 63.06 -30.30
N GLU A 298 0.47 61.88 -30.40
CA GLU A 298 1.66 61.66 -31.23
C GLU A 298 1.39 62.01 -32.70
N GLY A 299 2.24 62.88 -33.26
CA GLY A 299 2.10 63.40 -34.63
C GLY A 299 1.09 64.54 -34.81
N TYR A 300 0.24 64.83 -33.81
CA TYR A 300 -0.78 65.89 -33.88
C TYR A 300 -0.50 67.06 -32.94
N GLY A 301 0.08 66.83 -31.77
CA GLY A 301 0.41 67.88 -30.79
C GLY A 301 -0.51 67.89 -29.56
N TYR A 302 -0.51 69.02 -28.84
CA TYR A 302 -1.29 69.19 -27.63
C TYR A 302 -2.77 69.43 -27.94
N ALA A 303 -3.65 68.84 -27.14
CA ALA A 303 -5.09 68.96 -27.33
C ALA A 303 -5.89 68.90 -26.02
N ILE A 304 -7.14 69.35 -26.07
CA ILE A 304 -8.10 69.27 -24.96
C ILE A 304 -9.35 68.55 -25.45
N ALA A 305 -9.79 67.56 -24.66
CA ALA A 305 -11.02 66.82 -24.87
C ALA A 305 -12.24 67.71 -24.57
N HIS A 306 -12.70 68.52 -25.53
CA HIS A 306 -13.88 69.36 -25.36
C HIS A 306 -15.11 68.84 -26.10
N ASP A 307 -14.95 67.80 -26.92
CA ASP A 307 -16.02 67.33 -27.79
C ASP A 307 -16.28 65.84 -27.64
N THR A 308 -17.46 65.41 -28.10
CA THR A 308 -17.83 64.00 -28.17
C THR A 308 -18.57 63.74 -29.48
N GLY A 309 -18.19 62.69 -30.19
CA GLY A 309 -18.93 62.21 -31.36
C GLY A 309 -19.76 60.97 -31.04
N GLY A 310 -20.91 60.81 -31.69
CA GLY A 310 -21.73 59.60 -31.57
C GLY A 310 -20.97 58.32 -31.94
N ALA A 311 -20.08 58.41 -32.94
CA ALA A 311 -19.21 57.32 -33.39
C ALA A 311 -17.89 57.19 -32.62
N ILE A 312 -17.53 58.19 -31.79
CA ILE A 312 -16.26 58.21 -31.05
C ILE A 312 -16.48 57.53 -29.70
N LYS A 313 -16.33 56.20 -29.71
CA LYS A 313 -16.55 55.31 -28.56
C LYS A 313 -15.34 54.42 -28.31
N GLY A 314 -15.01 54.16 -27.04
CA GLY A 314 -13.88 53.32 -26.66
C GLY A 314 -12.53 53.98 -26.98
N ASN A 315 -11.57 53.20 -27.50
CA ASN A 315 -10.23 53.67 -27.82
C ASN A 315 -10.14 54.36 -29.20
N ARG A 316 -11.12 55.21 -29.52
CA ARG A 316 -11.16 56.03 -30.73
C ARG A 316 -11.16 57.51 -30.34
N ILE A 317 -10.42 58.33 -31.06
CA ILE A 317 -10.44 59.79 -30.94
C ILE A 317 -10.64 60.43 -32.31
N ASP A 318 -11.22 61.62 -32.33
CA ASP A 318 -11.36 62.43 -33.53
C ASP A 318 -10.62 63.75 -33.36
N LEU A 319 -9.72 64.04 -34.31
CA LEU A 319 -8.83 65.18 -34.25
C LEU A 319 -9.38 66.33 -35.10
N PHE A 320 -9.65 67.46 -34.47
CA PHE A 320 -10.15 68.62 -35.20
C PHE A 320 -9.04 69.24 -36.06
N MET A 321 -9.28 69.41 -37.35
CA MET A 321 -8.36 70.04 -38.30
C MET A 321 -8.97 71.33 -38.86
N ASN A 322 -8.14 72.20 -39.42
CA ASN A 322 -8.64 73.46 -40.01
C ASN A 322 -9.27 73.25 -41.40
N SER A 323 -9.04 72.12 -42.07
CA SER A 323 -9.59 71.85 -43.39
C SER A 323 -9.75 70.34 -43.67
N GLU A 324 -10.69 69.99 -44.56
CA GLU A 324 -10.88 68.60 -45.01
C GLU A 324 -9.62 68.01 -45.68
N ALA A 325 -8.80 68.86 -46.32
CA ALA A 325 -7.54 68.43 -46.92
C ALA A 325 -6.55 67.92 -45.85
N GLU A 326 -6.50 68.56 -44.68
CA GLU A 326 -5.72 68.09 -43.54
C GLU A 326 -6.28 66.78 -42.97
N CYS A 327 -7.61 66.63 -42.91
CA CYS A 327 -8.24 65.37 -42.49
C CYS A 327 -7.86 64.21 -43.41
N ASN A 328 -7.90 64.41 -44.73
CA ASN A 328 -7.55 63.38 -45.72
C ASN A 328 -6.06 63.02 -45.67
N SER A 329 -5.19 64.02 -45.45
CA SER A 329 -3.74 63.79 -45.25
C SER A 329 -3.45 63.02 -43.97
N TRP A 330 -4.24 63.28 -42.91
CA TRP A 330 -4.14 62.53 -41.66
C TRP A 330 -4.66 61.09 -41.81
N GLY A 331 -5.81 60.88 -42.44
CA GLY A 331 -6.41 59.55 -42.58
C GLY A 331 -6.73 58.88 -41.24
N ILE A 332 -6.96 57.57 -41.24
CA ILE A 332 -7.20 56.80 -40.01
C ILE A 332 -5.91 56.09 -39.62
N ARG A 333 -5.44 56.31 -38.39
CA ARG A 333 -4.18 55.70 -37.91
C ARG A 333 -4.20 55.45 -36.41
N SER A 334 -3.45 54.46 -35.95
CA SER A 334 -3.24 54.24 -34.53
C SER A 334 -2.13 55.16 -34.01
N VAL A 335 -2.44 55.97 -32.99
CA VAL A 335 -1.49 56.90 -32.36
C VAL A 335 -1.44 56.72 -30.85
N LYS A 336 -0.32 57.07 -30.24
CA LYS A 336 -0.22 57.16 -28.79
C LYS A 336 -0.77 58.51 -28.32
N VAL A 337 -1.68 58.44 -27.35
CA VAL A 337 -2.30 59.59 -26.70
C VAL A 337 -1.87 59.58 -25.24
N TYR A 338 -1.22 60.66 -24.84
CA TYR A 338 -0.71 60.87 -23.49
C TYR A 338 -1.68 61.82 -22.77
N ILE A 339 -2.37 61.35 -21.74
CA ILE A 339 -3.18 62.20 -20.88
C ILE A 339 -2.26 62.93 -19.93
N LEU A 340 -2.28 64.26 -20.00
CA LEU A 340 -1.40 65.13 -19.22
C LEU A 340 -2.00 65.36 -17.83
N GLY A 341 -1.14 65.30 -16.82
CA GLY A 341 -1.52 65.49 -15.41
C GLY A 341 -1.70 66.96 -15.05
#